data_AF-A0A3S5AA95-F1
#
_entry.id   AF-A0A3S5AA95-F1
#
_cell.length_a   1.000
_cell.length_b   1.000
_cell.length_c   1.000
_cell.angle_alpha   90.00
_cell.angle_beta   90.00
_cell.angle_gamma   90.00
#
_symmetry.space_group_name_H-M   'P 1'
#
loop_
_entity.id
_entity.type
_entity.pdbx_description
1 polymer ?
#
loop_
_entity_poly.entity_id
_entity_poly.type
_entity_poly.pdbx_seq_one_letter_code
_entity_poly.pdbx_strand_id
1 'polypeptide(L)'
;MTAVANSGDLSVSLSDENAISLQKAVSTIKILDLNDPGFSYPNLANPHWRDNPRGICLLINQRDFDHAKTGQERRDGTDRDADNIERVFKRLGYSVNRSTNVTMRQFQSLLFEVSSQNHGKYDSFVCVILSHGANGVIYATDGYLPTDAIVSFFRADRCSSLAGKPKLFFIQVSLSCFDHSYITCLLITTNKITKRAK
;
A
#
# COMPACT_ATOMS: atom_id res chain seq x y z
N MET A 1 -3.35 -42.11 -32.00
CA MET A 1 -2.81 -40.81 -32.45
C MET A 1 -4.01 -40.07 -33.04
N THR A 2 -4.56 -39.00 -32.50
CA THR A 2 -4.01 -37.94 -31.65
C THR A 2 -5.21 -37.30 -30.93
N ALA A 3 -5.07 -36.99 -29.64
CA ALA A 3 -6.05 -36.20 -28.91
C ALA A 3 -5.96 -34.74 -29.38
N VAL A 4 -7.07 -34.18 -29.86
CA VAL A 4 -7.23 -32.74 -30.06
C VAL A 4 -7.90 -32.21 -28.79
N ALA A 5 -7.10 -31.58 -27.92
CA ALA A 5 -7.63 -30.80 -26.81
C ALA A 5 -8.06 -29.45 -27.36
N ASN A 6 -9.37 -29.21 -27.41
CA ASN A 6 -9.92 -27.88 -27.68
C ASN A 6 -10.05 -27.14 -26.35
N SER A 7 -9.48 -25.95 -26.28
CA SER A 7 -9.42 -25.06 -25.13
C SER A 7 -10.82 -24.59 -24.75
N GLY A 8 -11.37 -25.16 -23.67
CA GLY A 8 -12.58 -24.68 -23.02
C GLY A 8 -12.30 -23.39 -22.26
N ASP A 9 -12.96 -22.33 -22.71
CA ASP A 9 -13.17 -21.08 -22.00
C ASP A 9 -13.89 -21.39 -20.68
N LEU A 10 -13.23 -21.21 -19.53
CA LEU A 10 -13.78 -21.55 -18.21
C LEU A 10 -14.41 -20.30 -17.57
N SER A 11 -15.44 -19.76 -18.20
CA SER A 11 -16.38 -18.87 -17.51
C SER A 11 -17.41 -19.73 -16.77
N VAL A 12 -17.14 -20.01 -15.50
CA VAL A 12 -18.13 -20.61 -14.60
C VAL A 12 -19.18 -19.54 -14.32
N SER A 13 -20.27 -19.53 -15.10
CA SER A 13 -21.46 -18.74 -14.80
C SER A 13 -22.07 -19.25 -13.48
N LEU A 14 -21.97 -18.43 -12.43
CA LEU A 14 -22.65 -18.67 -11.16
C LEU A 14 -24.17 -18.65 -11.43
N SER A 15 -24.84 -19.78 -11.21
CA SER A 15 -26.31 -19.85 -11.25
C SER A 15 -26.91 -18.96 -10.17
N ASP A 16 -28.05 -18.32 -10.48
CA ASP A 16 -28.74 -17.37 -9.59
C ASP A 16 -29.03 -17.94 -8.19
N GLU A 17 -29.23 -19.26 -8.08
CA GLU A 17 -29.42 -19.92 -6.78
C GLU A 17 -28.19 -19.85 -5.86
N ASN A 18 -26.97 -19.92 -6.42
CA ASN A 18 -25.74 -19.83 -5.65
C ASN A 18 -25.49 -18.41 -5.16
N ALA A 19 -25.84 -17.40 -5.96
CA ALA A 19 -25.79 -16.00 -5.57
C ALA A 19 -26.79 -15.70 -4.44
N ILE A 20 -28.02 -16.21 -4.54
CA ILE A 20 -29.04 -16.07 -3.49
C ILE A 20 -28.64 -16.79 -2.20
N SER A 21 -28.02 -17.98 -2.31
CA SER A 21 -27.54 -18.73 -1.15
C SER A 21 -26.37 -18.04 -0.43
N LEU A 22 -25.44 -17.44 -1.19
CA LEU A 22 -24.36 -16.61 -0.64
C LEU A 22 -24.90 -15.33 -0.01
N GLN A 23 -25.88 -14.69 -0.63
CA GLN A 23 -26.48 -13.45 -0.12
C GLN A 23 -27.30 -13.71 1.16
N LYS A 24 -27.97 -14.86 1.26
CA LYS A 24 -28.58 -15.35 2.50
C LYS A 24 -27.54 -15.66 3.59
N ALA A 25 -26.44 -16.32 3.23
CA ALA A 25 -25.37 -16.62 4.17
C ALA A 25 -24.73 -15.34 4.74
N VAL A 26 -24.45 -14.34 3.89
CA VAL A 26 -23.93 -13.02 4.30
C VAL A 26 -24.94 -12.26 5.17
N SER A 27 -26.24 -12.33 4.86
CA SER A 27 -27.29 -11.67 5.66
C SER A 27 -27.48 -12.28 7.06
N THR A 28 -26.92 -13.46 7.30
CA THR A 28 -27.00 -14.17 8.60
C THR A 28 -25.80 -13.84 9.51
N ILE A 29 -24.75 -13.21 8.98
CA ILE A 29 -23.59 -12.80 9.78
C ILE A 29 -24.01 -11.61 10.65
N LYS A 30 -24.11 -11.82 11.96
CA LYS A 30 -24.33 -10.71 12.89
C LYS A 30 -23.01 -10.00 13.08
N ILE A 31 -23.01 -8.66 13.06
CA ILE A 31 -21.83 -7.82 13.32
C ILE A 31 -21.14 -8.20 14.66
N LEU A 32 -21.91 -8.71 15.62
CA LEU A 32 -21.42 -9.21 16.92
C LEU A 32 -20.56 -10.47 16.79
N ASP A 33 -20.78 -11.31 15.77
CA ASP A 33 -20.00 -12.52 15.51
C ASP A 33 -18.66 -12.20 14.80
N LEU A 34 -18.52 -10.98 14.25
CA LEU A 34 -17.29 -10.45 13.66
C LEU A 34 -16.41 -9.70 14.67
N ASN A 35 -16.99 -9.30 15.80
CA ASN A 35 -16.28 -8.59 16.85
C ASN A 35 -15.92 -9.59 17.95
N ASP A 36 -14.64 -9.93 18.08
CA ASP A 36 -14.16 -10.61 19.29
C ASP A 36 -14.16 -9.60 20.46
N PRO A 37 -15.04 -9.73 21.45
CA PRO A 37 -15.12 -8.80 22.58
C PRO A 37 -13.87 -8.85 23.48
N GLY A 38 -13.05 -9.91 23.37
CA GLY A 38 -11.73 -10.03 24.00
C GLY A 38 -10.61 -9.34 23.20
N PHE A 39 -10.85 -8.99 21.94
CA PHE A 39 -9.94 -8.25 21.06
C PHE A 39 -10.37 -6.79 20.90
N SER A 40 -10.75 -6.16 22.02
CA SER A 40 -10.97 -4.72 22.06
C SER A 40 -9.61 -4.02 22.06
N TYR A 41 -9.21 -3.45 20.93
CA TYR A 41 -8.15 -2.43 20.95
C TYR A 41 -8.69 -1.27 21.77
N PRO A 42 -8.04 -0.90 22.89
CA PRO A 42 -8.51 0.21 23.70
C PRO A 42 -8.62 1.43 22.77
N ASN A 43 -9.81 2.00 22.72
CA ASN A 43 -10.07 3.20 21.95
C ASN A 43 -9.25 4.30 22.63
N LEU A 44 -8.02 4.52 22.16
CA LEU A 44 -7.16 5.58 22.67
C LEU A 44 -7.90 6.89 22.40
N ALA A 45 -8.44 7.47 23.48
CA ALA A 45 -9.20 8.70 23.43
C ALA A 45 -8.37 9.76 22.72
N ASN A 46 -8.81 10.14 21.51
CA ASN A 46 -8.22 11.14 20.62
C ASN A 46 -6.69 11.08 20.42
N PRO A 47 -6.19 10.62 19.24
CA PRO A 47 -4.77 10.74 18.95
C PRO A 47 -4.40 12.22 19.01
N HIS A 48 -3.51 12.57 19.95
CA HIS A 48 -2.96 13.90 20.20
C HIS A 48 -2.93 14.76 18.93
N TRP A 49 -3.90 15.66 18.81
CA TRP A 49 -4.02 16.48 17.61
C TRP A 49 -2.81 17.41 17.47
N ARG A 50 -2.11 17.24 16.34
CA ARG A 50 -1.01 18.05 15.78
C ARG A 50 0.35 17.99 16.48
N ASP A 51 0.43 17.87 17.82
CA ASP A 51 1.72 17.94 18.52
C ASP A 51 2.42 16.57 18.69
N ASN A 52 1.70 15.46 18.52
CA ASN A 52 2.26 14.11 18.61
C ASN A 52 1.58 13.13 17.64
N PRO A 53 1.93 13.16 16.33
CA PRO A 53 1.32 12.29 15.34
C PRO A 53 1.68 10.81 15.60
N ARG A 54 0.79 9.90 15.21
CA ARG A 54 1.02 8.44 15.31
C ARG A 54 2.21 7.96 14.48
N GLY A 55 2.57 8.73 13.47
CA GLY A 55 3.68 8.45 12.59
C GLY A 55 3.68 9.31 11.34
N ILE A 56 4.66 9.05 10.48
CA ILE A 56 4.75 9.65 9.16
C ILE A 56 4.02 8.76 8.16
N CYS A 57 3.23 9.39 7.29
CA CYS A 57 2.67 8.80 6.09
C CYS A 57 3.32 9.45 4.87
N LEU A 58 4.30 8.77 4.27
CA LEU A 58 4.93 9.21 3.01
C LEU A 58 4.02 8.84 1.84
N LEU A 59 3.43 9.83 1.17
CA LEU A 59 2.54 9.66 0.01
C LEU A 59 3.23 10.12 -1.27
N ILE A 60 3.58 9.17 -2.15
CA ILE A 60 4.21 9.44 -3.44
C ILE A 60 3.19 9.21 -4.54
N ASN A 61 2.85 10.28 -5.25
CA ASN A 61 1.85 10.29 -6.31
C ASN A 61 2.51 10.54 -7.67
N GLN A 62 2.71 9.49 -8.47
CA GLN A 62 3.23 9.60 -9.82
C GLN A 62 2.08 9.68 -10.80
N ARG A 63 1.93 10.86 -11.42
CA ARG A 63 0.88 11.18 -12.39
C ARG A 63 1.43 11.32 -13.79
N ASP A 64 2.50 12.10 -13.94
CA ASP A 64 3.10 12.45 -15.22
C ASP A 64 4.45 11.75 -15.37
N PHE A 65 4.67 11.11 -16.51
CA PHE A 65 5.88 10.33 -16.80
C PHE A 65 6.53 10.83 -18.09
N ASP A 66 7.86 10.75 -18.12
CA ASP A 66 8.64 10.94 -19.33
C ASP A 66 8.44 9.70 -20.22
N HIS A 67 7.47 9.76 -21.12
CA HIS A 67 7.11 8.65 -22.00
C HIS A 67 8.30 8.18 -22.85
N ALA A 68 9.18 9.11 -23.27
CA ALA A 68 10.35 8.75 -24.08
C ALA A 68 11.36 7.89 -23.31
N LYS A 69 11.44 8.05 -21.98
CA LYS A 69 12.34 7.23 -21.12
C LYS A 69 11.68 6.00 -20.56
N THR A 70 10.39 6.07 -20.24
CA THR A 70 9.71 5.08 -19.41
C THR A 70 8.69 4.24 -20.17
N GLY A 71 8.22 4.72 -21.33
CA GLY A 71 7.09 4.15 -22.07
C GLY A 71 5.78 4.12 -21.28
N GLN A 72 5.66 4.93 -20.22
CA GLN A 72 4.46 4.99 -19.40
C GLN A 72 3.61 6.21 -19.75
N GLU A 73 2.30 6.02 -19.69
CA GLU A 73 1.30 7.05 -19.93
C GLU A 73 1.02 7.87 -18.67
N ARG A 74 0.31 8.99 -18.84
CA ARG A 74 -0.20 9.77 -17.72
C ARG A 74 -1.28 8.98 -16.95
N ARG A 75 -1.24 9.04 -15.62
CA ARG A 75 -2.21 8.39 -14.72
C ARG A 75 -3.32 9.35 -14.31
N ASP A 76 -4.33 9.52 -15.14
CA ASP A 76 -5.48 10.35 -14.79
C ASP A 76 -6.29 9.75 -13.63
N GLY A 77 -6.81 10.61 -12.75
CA GLY A 77 -7.54 10.21 -11.54
C GLY A 77 -6.69 9.97 -10.29
N THR A 78 -5.37 9.76 -10.42
CA THR A 78 -4.47 9.49 -9.28
C THR A 78 -4.44 10.62 -8.24
N ASP A 79 -4.68 11.87 -8.66
CA ASP A 79 -4.73 13.00 -7.72
C ASP A 79 -5.92 12.89 -6.76
N ARG A 80 -7.06 12.37 -7.24
CA ARG A 80 -8.24 12.13 -6.41
C ARG A 80 -7.98 11.02 -5.40
N ASP A 81 -7.28 9.97 -5.82
CA ASP A 81 -6.82 8.90 -4.93
C ASP A 81 -5.89 9.46 -3.84
N ALA A 82 -4.90 10.26 -4.24
CA ALA A 82 -3.97 10.91 -3.32
C ALA A 82 -4.68 11.83 -2.32
N ASP A 83 -5.65 12.64 -2.76
CA ASP A 83 -6.45 13.51 -1.88
C ASP A 83 -7.27 12.70 -0.85
N ASN A 84 -7.84 11.57 -1.29
CA ASN A 84 -8.59 10.67 -0.41
C ASN A 84 -7.69 10.02 0.64
N ILE A 85 -6.55 9.51 0.21
CA ILE A 85 -5.56 8.87 1.07
C ILE A 85 -5.03 9.87 2.10
N GLU A 86 -4.64 11.06 1.66
CA GLU A 86 -4.16 12.12 2.53
C GLU A 86 -5.21 12.49 3.60
N ARG A 87 -6.48 12.62 3.20
CA ARG A 87 -7.59 12.89 4.13
C ARG A 87 -7.77 11.76 5.15
N VAL A 88 -7.72 10.50 4.70
CA VAL A 88 -7.86 9.33 5.58
C VAL A 88 -6.72 9.26 6.58
N PHE A 89 -5.46 9.34 6.14
CA PHE A 89 -4.32 9.23 7.05
C PHE A 89 -4.19 10.42 8.01
N LYS A 90 -4.56 11.64 7.58
CA LYS A 90 -4.71 12.78 8.48
C LYS A 90 -5.77 12.52 9.57
N ARG A 91 -6.94 11.97 9.21
CA ARG A 91 -7.98 11.58 10.19
C ARG A 91 -7.54 10.45 11.12
N LEU A 92 -6.67 9.57 10.64
CA LEU A 92 -6.04 8.52 11.45
C LEU A 92 -4.88 9.03 12.34
N GLY A 93 -4.56 10.33 12.30
CA GLY A 93 -3.56 10.95 13.17
C GLY A 93 -2.12 10.85 12.66
N TYR A 94 -1.90 10.61 11.37
CA TYR A 94 -0.56 10.64 10.77
C TYR A 94 -0.19 12.03 10.25
N SER A 95 1.11 12.32 10.27
CA SER A 95 1.68 13.44 9.52
C SER A 95 1.91 12.99 8.08
N VAL A 96 1.13 13.53 7.13
CA VAL A 96 1.20 13.13 5.72
C VAL A 96 2.18 14.02 4.95
N ASN A 97 3.21 13.41 4.38
CA ASN A 97 4.18 14.06 3.50
C ASN A 97 3.89 13.63 2.07
N ARG A 98 3.22 14.50 1.29
CA ARG A 98 2.88 14.23 -0.10
C ARG A 98 3.94 14.77 -1.05
N SER A 99 4.31 13.98 -2.06
CA SER A 99 5.14 14.41 -3.18
C SER A 99 4.55 13.89 -4.48
N THR A 100 4.56 14.73 -5.53
CA THR A 100 3.96 14.42 -6.83
C THR A 100 5.02 14.50 -7.92
N ASN A 101 5.01 13.55 -8.86
CA ASN A 101 5.89 13.54 -10.04
C ASN A 101 7.38 13.62 -9.69
N VAL A 102 7.86 12.72 -8.82
CA VAL A 102 9.26 12.68 -8.40
C VAL A 102 10.12 11.85 -9.36
N THR A 103 11.29 12.38 -9.73
CA THR A 103 12.31 11.63 -10.48
C THR A 103 12.89 10.50 -9.64
N MET A 104 13.60 9.55 -10.25
CA MET A 104 14.28 8.48 -9.53
C MET A 104 15.19 9.02 -8.43
N ARG A 105 15.94 10.07 -8.74
CA ARG A 105 16.84 10.73 -7.79
C ARG A 105 16.07 11.33 -6.62
N GLN A 106 15.00 12.08 -6.90
CA GLN A 106 14.15 12.67 -5.86
C GLN A 106 13.45 11.59 -5.03
N PHE A 107 13.00 10.50 -5.65
CA PHE A 107 12.40 9.36 -4.97
C PHE A 107 13.39 8.77 -3.96
N GLN A 108 14.62 8.45 -4.38
CA GLN A 108 15.65 7.94 -3.47
C GLN A 108 15.99 8.93 -2.35
N SER A 109 16.11 10.22 -2.67
CA SER A 109 16.36 11.26 -1.67
C SER A 109 15.24 11.34 -0.64
N LEU A 110 13.97 11.29 -1.05
CA LEU A 110 12.81 11.30 -0.14
C LEU A 110 12.80 10.07 0.78
N LEU A 111 13.06 8.89 0.22
CA LEU A 111 13.15 7.66 1.01
C LEU A 111 14.28 7.74 2.04
N PHE A 112 15.45 8.22 1.61
CA PHE A 112 16.61 8.41 2.48
C PHE A 112 16.32 9.42 3.59
N GLU A 113 15.78 10.59 3.25
CA GLU A 113 15.45 11.65 4.21
C GLU A 113 14.46 11.14 5.26
N VAL A 114 13.34 10.53 4.84
CA VAL A 114 12.32 10.03 5.78
C VAL A 114 12.86 8.87 6.61
N SER A 115 13.63 7.95 6.02
CA SER A 115 14.23 6.84 6.78
C SER A 115 15.29 7.29 7.79
N SER A 116 15.93 8.44 7.55
CA SER A 116 16.96 9.02 8.43
C SER A 116 16.38 9.82 9.60
N GLN A 117 15.07 10.10 9.59
CA GLN A 117 14.41 10.81 10.68
C GLN A 117 14.32 9.95 11.96
N ASN A 118 14.20 10.62 13.10
CA ASN A 118 13.98 9.92 14.37
C ASN A 118 12.49 9.58 14.55
N HIS A 119 12.13 8.33 14.28
CA HIS A 119 10.78 7.79 14.48
C HIS A 119 10.50 7.31 15.90
N GLY A 120 11.40 7.57 16.86
CA GLY A 120 11.34 7.03 18.22
C GLY A 120 10.04 7.34 18.97
N LYS A 121 9.45 8.52 18.72
CA LYS A 121 8.17 8.96 19.33
C LYS A 121 6.92 8.49 18.59
N TYR A 122 7.07 7.95 17.39
CA TYR A 122 5.95 7.49 16.57
C TYR A 122 5.59 6.03 16.86
N ASP A 123 4.32 5.67 16.69
CA ASP A 123 3.82 4.32 16.85
C ASP A 123 4.18 3.43 15.65
N SER A 124 4.16 4.01 14.45
CA SER A 124 4.34 3.28 13.18
C SER A 124 4.76 4.18 12.02
N PHE A 125 5.04 3.56 10.88
CA PHE A 125 5.33 4.26 9.62
C PHE A 125 4.42 3.75 8.50
N VAL A 126 3.97 4.67 7.65
CA VAL A 126 3.17 4.38 6.47
C VAL A 126 3.86 4.94 5.24
N CYS A 127 3.92 4.15 4.17
CA CYS A 127 4.31 4.60 2.85
C CYS A 127 3.23 4.21 1.84
N VAL A 128 2.69 5.19 1.14
CA VAL A 128 1.71 5.00 0.07
C VAL A 128 2.34 5.43 -1.24
N ILE A 129 2.34 4.56 -2.24
CA ILE A 129 2.91 4.84 -3.56
C ILE A 129 1.85 4.58 -4.62
N LEU A 130 1.52 5.61 -5.39
CA LEU A 130 0.60 5.54 -6.54
C LEU A 130 1.45 5.73 -7.80
N SER A 131 1.62 4.70 -8.62
CA SER A 131 2.45 4.80 -9.84
C SER A 131 2.09 3.74 -10.89
N HIS A 132 2.84 3.68 -11.99
CA HIS A 132 2.97 2.47 -12.79
C HIS A 132 3.92 1.48 -12.11
N GLY A 133 3.76 0.20 -12.41
CA GLY A 133 4.66 -0.84 -11.92
C GLY A 133 4.34 -2.19 -12.56
N ALA A 134 5.38 -2.99 -12.71
CA ALA A 134 5.32 -4.36 -13.20
C ALA A 134 6.51 -5.14 -12.64
N ASN A 135 6.40 -6.47 -12.49
CA ASN A 135 7.54 -7.33 -12.18
C ASN A 135 8.41 -6.88 -10.97
N GLY A 136 7.79 -6.37 -9.91
CA GLY A 136 8.50 -5.92 -8.71
C GLY A 136 9.25 -4.59 -8.84
N VAL A 137 8.95 -3.78 -9.85
CA VAL A 137 9.43 -2.40 -9.96
C VAL A 137 8.31 -1.38 -9.88
N ILE A 138 8.66 -0.18 -9.43
CA ILE A 138 7.79 0.99 -9.32
C ILE A 138 8.41 2.10 -10.14
N TYR A 139 7.62 2.72 -11.02
CA TYR A 139 8.09 3.81 -11.87
C TYR A 139 8.21 5.12 -11.10
N ALA A 140 9.29 5.84 -11.37
CA ALA A 140 9.43 7.27 -11.14
C ALA A 140 9.14 8.01 -12.47
N THR A 141 9.20 9.33 -12.48
CA THR A 141 8.89 10.09 -13.71
C THR A 141 9.87 9.82 -14.85
N ASP A 142 11.12 9.47 -14.57
CA ASP A 142 12.21 9.31 -15.55
C ASP A 142 12.85 7.91 -15.56
N GLY A 143 12.29 6.95 -14.84
CA GLY A 143 12.78 5.57 -14.77
C GLY A 143 12.03 4.74 -13.73
N TYR A 144 12.68 3.76 -13.10
CA TYR A 144 12.02 2.86 -12.14
C TYR A 144 12.97 2.41 -11.02
N LEU A 145 12.38 1.98 -9.89
CA LEU A 145 13.09 1.43 -8.76
C LEU A 145 12.53 0.04 -8.39
N PRO A 146 13.38 -0.93 -8.01
CA PRO A 146 12.89 -2.17 -7.42
C PRO A 146 12.12 -1.91 -6.12
N THR A 147 10.97 -2.56 -5.95
CA THR A 147 10.15 -2.46 -4.73
C THR A 147 10.95 -2.84 -3.49
N ASP A 148 11.78 -3.88 -3.58
CA ASP A 148 12.66 -4.30 -2.49
C ASP A 148 13.67 -3.20 -2.10
N ALA A 149 14.18 -2.45 -3.07
CA ALA A 149 15.08 -1.34 -2.79
C ALA A 149 14.37 -0.23 -1.99
N ILE A 150 13.12 0.09 -2.36
CA ILE A 150 12.28 1.07 -1.65
C ILE A 150 12.01 0.64 -0.21
N VAL A 151 11.56 -0.61 -0.01
CA VAL A 151 11.26 -1.16 1.32
C VAL A 151 12.53 -1.27 2.17
N SER A 152 13.68 -1.52 1.54
CA SER A 152 14.95 -1.74 2.24
C SER A 152 15.39 -0.55 3.10
N PHE A 153 15.05 0.69 2.73
CA PHE A 153 15.36 1.90 3.50
C PHE A 153 14.79 1.86 4.93
N PHE A 154 13.65 1.19 5.12
CA PHE A 154 12.93 1.15 6.39
C PHE A 154 13.15 -0.14 7.17
N ARG A 155 14.08 -0.99 6.75
CA ARG A 155 14.43 -2.18 7.54
C ARG A 155 15.04 -1.79 8.87
N ALA A 156 14.85 -2.63 9.89
CA ALA A 156 15.30 -2.36 11.26
C ALA A 156 16.82 -2.13 11.38
N ASP A 157 17.62 -2.73 10.50
CA ASP A 157 19.07 -2.55 10.43
C ASP A 157 19.50 -1.21 9.81
N ARG A 158 18.62 -0.55 9.05
CA ARG A 158 18.89 0.74 8.38
C ARG A 158 18.15 1.92 9.00
N CYS A 159 16.96 1.67 9.55
CA CYS A 159 16.15 2.64 10.28
C CYS A 159 15.84 2.08 11.67
N SER A 160 16.80 2.22 12.59
CA SER A 160 16.73 1.65 13.94
C SER A 160 15.59 2.23 14.78
N SER A 161 15.21 3.48 14.55
CA SER A 161 14.09 4.14 15.24
C SER A 161 12.71 3.55 14.88
N LEU A 162 12.62 2.76 13.80
CA LEU A 162 11.46 1.95 13.42
C LEU A 162 11.62 0.46 13.75
N ALA A 163 12.69 0.03 14.43
CA ALA A 163 12.85 -1.35 14.87
C ALA A 163 11.73 -1.74 15.84
N GLY A 164 11.11 -2.91 15.62
CA GLY A 164 9.97 -3.38 16.43
C GLY A 164 8.64 -2.65 16.19
N LYS A 165 8.60 -1.63 15.33
CA LYS A 165 7.39 -0.86 15.00
C LYS A 165 6.75 -1.32 13.69
N PRO A 166 5.42 -1.30 13.53
CA PRO A 166 4.76 -1.59 12.27
C PRO A 166 5.21 -0.63 11.16
N LYS A 167 5.51 -1.18 9.99
CA LYS A 167 5.81 -0.44 8.75
C LYS A 167 4.85 -0.94 7.70
N LEU A 168 3.98 -0.06 7.23
CA LEU A 168 2.88 -0.37 6.32
C LEU A 168 3.19 0.24 4.96
N PHE A 169 3.26 -0.60 3.93
CA PHE A 169 3.40 -0.15 2.55
C PHE A 169 2.09 -0.39 1.82
N PHE A 170 1.56 0.63 1.15
CA PHE A 170 0.40 0.55 0.28
C PHE A 170 0.85 0.96 -1.11
N ILE A 171 0.98 -0.01 -2.01
CA ILE A 171 1.48 0.23 -3.37
C ILE A 171 0.30 0.04 -4.31
N GLN A 172 -0.10 1.08 -5.02
CA GLN A 172 -1.07 1.01 -6.11
C GLN A 172 -0.29 1.18 -7.41
N VAL A 173 -0.19 0.09 -8.18
CA VAL A 173 0.48 0.07 -9.47
C VAL A 173 -0.48 -0.26 -10.60
N SER A 174 -0.42 0.51 -11.67
CA SER A 174 -1.11 0.21 -12.93
C SER A 174 -0.17 -0.57 -13.85
N LEU A 175 -0.53 -1.82 -14.19
CA LEU A 175 0.16 -2.60 -15.22
C LEU A 175 -0.28 -2.06 -16.59
N SER A 176 0.64 -1.52 -17.39
CA SER A 176 0.34 -0.91 -18.70
C SER A 176 -0.03 -1.92 -19.79
N CYS A 177 -0.25 -3.21 -19.46
CA CYS A 177 -0.34 -4.28 -20.46
C CYS A 177 -1.68 -5.02 -20.55
N PHE A 178 -2.68 -4.79 -19.70
CA PHE A 178 -4.00 -5.42 -19.86
C PHE A 178 -5.13 -4.56 -19.29
N ASP A 179 -6.26 -4.54 -20.00
CA ASP A 179 -7.49 -3.74 -19.79
C ASP A 179 -8.22 -3.92 -18.44
N HIS A 180 -7.57 -4.41 -17.39
CA HIS A 180 -8.17 -4.49 -16.05
C HIS A 180 -7.20 -3.89 -15.02
N SER A 181 -7.57 -2.72 -14.50
CA SER A 181 -6.91 -2.04 -13.39
C SER A 181 -7.02 -2.87 -12.10
N TYR A 182 -6.19 -3.89 -11.94
CA TYR A 182 -6.06 -4.58 -10.66
C TYR A 182 -5.32 -3.65 -9.68
N ILE A 183 -6.03 -3.14 -8.67
CA ILE A 183 -5.40 -2.51 -7.51
C ILE A 183 -4.61 -3.59 -6.79
N THR A 184 -3.32 -3.72 -7.09
CA THR A 184 -2.45 -4.67 -6.39
C THR A 184 -1.95 -4.03 -5.10
N CYS A 185 -2.81 -3.94 -4.07
CA CYS A 185 -2.40 -3.45 -2.77
C CYS A 185 -1.51 -4.48 -2.07
N LEU A 186 -0.18 -4.36 -2.21
CA LEU A 186 0.76 -5.17 -1.44
C LEU A 186 0.98 -4.54 -0.06
N LEU A 187 0.31 -5.07 0.98
CA LEU A 187 0.61 -4.72 2.36
C LEU A 187 1.86 -5.49 2.82
N ILE A 188 3.02 -4.86 2.77
CA ILE A 188 4.22 -5.41 3.41
C ILE A 188 4.21 -4.97 4.87
N THR A 189 4.02 -5.91 5.80
CA THR A 189 4.32 -5.68 7.21
C THR A 189 5.69 -6.27 7.52
N THR A 190 6.70 -5.43 7.73
CA THR A 190 8.02 -5.94 8.15
C THR A 190 8.08 -5.96 9.68
N ASN A 191 7.43 -6.96 10.29
CA ASN A 191 7.69 -7.31 11.68
C ASN A 191 8.71 -8.45 11.70
N LYS A 192 10.00 -8.12 11.78
CA LYS A 192 10.90 -9.05 12.48
C LYS A 192 10.53 -8.94 13.95
N ILE A 193 9.61 -9.79 14.40
CA ILE A 193 9.49 -10.12 15.82
C ILE A 193 10.82 -10.79 16.16
N THR A 194 11.76 -10.03 16.72
CA THR A 194 12.91 -10.62 17.39
C THR A 194 12.32 -11.41 18.56
N LYS A 195 12.19 -12.73 18.39
CA LYS A 195 11.98 -13.63 19.53
C LYS A 195 13.13 -13.35 20.49
N ARG A 196 12.80 -12.75 21.63
CA ARG A 196 13.71 -12.64 22.78
C ARG A 196 14.03 -14.09 23.17
N ALA A 197 15.22 -14.55 22.84
CA ALA A 197 15.74 -15.79 23.39
C ALA A 197 15.81 -15.60 24.91
N LYS A 198 15.10 -16.45 25.65
CA LYS A 198 15.30 -16.67 27.07
C LYS A 198 16.44 -17.65 27.25
#